data_AF-A0A2G1X0L3-F1
#
_entry.id   AF-A0A2G1X0L3-F1
#
_cell.length_a   1.000
_cell.length_b   1.000
_cell.length_c   1.000
_cell.angle_alpha   90.00
_cell.angle_beta   90.00
_cell.angle_gamma   90.00
#
_symmetry.space_group_name_H-M   'P 1'
#
loop_
_entity.id
_entity.type
_entity.pdbx_description
1 polymer ?
#
loop_
_entity_poly.entity_id
_entity_poly.type
_entity_poly.pdbx_seq_one_letter_code
_entity_poly.pdbx_strand_id
1 'polypeptide(L)'
;DPTAYRDPDDVDPWRALDPLDRMEAFLRETGRIDDEGVAAIRDEAAYVVADAIDFAESIEADPRDMFDHAYAELPPEVRRQRDELLGAVEEHGEDAFLREE
;
A
#
# COMPACT_ATOMS: atom_id res chain seq x y z
N ASP A 1 14.08 9.95 -6.90
CA ASP A 1 14.72 10.54 -5.71
C ASP A 1 14.52 12.06 -5.76
N PRO A 2 13.83 12.68 -4.78
CA PRO A 2 13.62 14.13 -4.73
C PRO A 2 14.92 14.95 -4.66
N THR A 3 16.02 14.36 -4.18
CA THR A 3 17.33 15.03 -4.11
C THR A 3 17.89 15.38 -5.49
N ALA A 4 17.37 14.75 -6.56
CA ALA A 4 17.76 15.05 -7.93
C ALA A 4 17.32 16.44 -8.41
N TYR A 5 16.37 17.09 -7.74
CA TYR A 5 15.80 18.37 -8.19
C TYR A 5 15.43 19.35 -7.07
N ARG A 6 15.64 18.99 -5.80
CA ARG A 6 15.34 19.85 -4.65
C ARG A 6 16.51 19.86 -3.68
N ASP A 7 16.92 21.06 -3.27
CA ASP A 7 17.92 21.23 -2.23
C ASP A 7 17.36 20.76 -0.88
N PRO A 8 18.07 19.93 -0.11
CA PRO A 8 17.67 19.57 1.26
C PRO A 8 17.41 20.78 2.16
N ASP A 9 18.15 21.88 1.98
CA ASP A 9 18.00 23.10 2.76
C ASP A 9 16.65 23.79 2.53
N ASP A 10 16.02 23.56 1.37
CA ASP A 10 14.66 24.04 1.07
C ASP A 10 13.58 23.22 1.80
N VAL A 11 13.93 22.05 2.37
CA VAL A 11 13.00 21.11 3.03
C VAL A 11 12.97 21.31 4.53
N ASP A 12 14.11 21.60 5.13
CA ASP A 12 14.26 21.72 6.58
C ASP A 12 13.28 22.73 7.22
N PRO A 13 12.99 23.91 6.63
CA PRO A 13 11.98 24.81 7.16
C PRO A 13 10.58 24.17 7.26
N TRP A 14 10.25 23.23 6.37
CA TRP A 14 8.96 22.55 6.38
C TRP A 14 8.87 21.47 7.45
N ARG A 15 9.98 20.82 7.81
CA ARG A 15 10.02 19.87 8.94
C ARG A 15 9.67 20.56 10.25
N ALA A 16 10.13 21.80 10.45
CA ALA A 16 9.78 22.60 11.62
C ALA A 16 8.30 23.04 11.66
N LEU A 17 7.56 22.86 10.56
CA LEU A 17 6.14 23.23 10.42
C LEU A 17 5.24 21.99 10.36
N ASP A 18 5.69 20.85 10.88
CA ASP A 18 4.92 19.62 10.88
C ASP A 18 3.55 19.82 11.57
N PRO A 19 2.42 19.57 10.87
CA PRO A 19 1.10 19.71 11.46
C PRO A 19 0.84 18.72 12.62
N LEU A 20 1.52 17.57 12.65
CA LEU A 20 1.40 16.60 13.74
C LEU A 20 2.05 17.12 15.01
N ASP A 21 3.26 17.68 14.93
CA ASP A 21 3.93 18.31 16.07
C ASP A 21 3.08 19.46 16.64
N ARG A 22 2.52 20.29 15.75
CA ARG A 22 1.62 21.39 16.14
C ARG A 22 0.38 20.88 16.87
N MET A 23 -0.22 19.80 16.39
CA MET A 23 -1.41 19.20 16.99
C MET A 23 -1.09 18.54 18.33
N GLU A 24 0.00 17.79 18.41
CA GLU A 24 0.43 17.13 19.65
C GLU A 24 0.68 18.17 20.76
N ALA A 25 1.40 19.25 20.45
CA ALA A 25 1.63 20.34 21.39
C ALA A 25 0.31 20.93 21.92
N PHE A 26 -0.65 21.23 21.05
CA PHE A 26 -1.96 21.74 21.45
C PHE A 26 -2.73 20.74 22.34
N LEU A 27 -2.72 19.45 22.01
CA LEU A 27 -3.40 18.43 22.80
C LEU A 27 -2.78 18.28 24.19
N ARG A 28 -1.45 18.37 24.30
CA ARG A 28 -0.72 18.34 25.58
C ARG A 28 -0.99 19.58 26.42
N GLU A 29 -0.84 20.77 25.84
CA GLU A 29 -1.10 22.05 26.52
C GLU A 29 -2.51 22.14 27.09
N THR A 30 -3.46 21.50 26.41
CA THR A 30 -4.87 21.50 26.82
C THR A 30 -5.27 20.25 27.61
N GLY A 31 -4.31 19.43 28.04
CA GLY A 31 -4.50 18.28 28.93
C GLY A 31 -5.32 17.13 28.35
N ARG A 32 -5.32 16.97 27.01
CA ARG A 32 -6.08 15.93 26.29
C ARG A 32 -5.27 14.67 26.02
N ILE A 33 -3.94 14.77 26.05
CA ILE A 33 -3.02 13.66 25.84
C ILE A 33 -1.77 13.86 26.68
N ASP A 34 -1.16 12.76 27.11
CA ASP A 34 0.13 12.69 27.78
C ASP A 34 1.10 11.80 27.00
N ASP A 35 2.29 11.56 27.55
CA ASP A 35 3.31 10.73 26.91
C ASP A 35 2.85 9.28 26.70
N GLU A 36 2.08 8.73 27.64
CA GLU A 36 1.53 7.38 27.55
C GLU A 36 0.50 7.29 26.42
N GLY A 37 -0.38 8.28 26.29
CA GLY A 37 -1.34 8.35 25.18
C GLY A 37 -0.67 8.49 23.81
N VAL A 38 0.40 9.29 23.70
CA VAL A 38 1.16 9.41 22.44
C VAL A 38 1.85 8.09 22.09
N ALA A 39 2.46 7.42 23.08
CA ALA A 39 3.08 6.12 22.88
C ALA A 39 2.05 5.07 22.43
N ALA A 40 0.89 5.01 23.08
CA ALA A 40 -0.19 4.08 22.73
C ALA A 40 -0.68 4.28 21.28
N ILE A 41 -0.86 5.53 20.83
CA ILE A 41 -1.25 5.82 19.43
C ILE A 41 -0.17 5.36 18.44
N ARG A 42 1.11 5.54 18.76
CA ARG A 42 2.21 5.10 17.89
C ARG A 42 2.27 3.58 17.80
N ASP A 43 2.10 2.89 18.92
CA ASP A 43 2.07 1.42 18.98
C ASP A 43 0.87 0.86 18.22
N GLU A 44 -0.31 1.47 18.38
CA GLU A 44 -1.51 1.11 17.61
C GLU A 44 -1.30 1.32 16.11
N ALA A 45 -0.76 2.47 15.70
CA ALA A 45 -0.48 2.75 14.29
C ALA A 45 0.52 1.75 13.69
N ALA A 46 1.57 1.39 14.43
CA ALA A 46 2.54 0.39 14.00
C ALA A 46 1.89 -0.98 13.85
N TYR A 47 1.04 -1.38 14.80
CA TYR A 47 0.28 -2.63 14.73
C TYR A 47 -0.66 -2.65 13.52
N VAL A 48 -1.44 -1.59 13.31
CA VAL A 48 -2.39 -1.50 12.18
C VAL A 48 -1.67 -1.59 10.83
N VAL A 49 -0.52 -0.93 10.69
CA VAL A 49 0.27 -1.01 9.46
C VAL A 49 0.84 -2.42 9.27
N ALA A 50 1.37 -3.05 10.32
CA ALA A 50 1.89 -4.41 10.24
C ALA A 50 0.80 -5.41 9.86
N ASP A 51 -0.36 -5.36 10.51
CA ASP A 51 -1.52 -6.20 10.20
C ASP A 51 -2.03 -5.97 8.77
N ALA A 52 -2.05 -4.72 8.30
CA ALA A 52 -2.43 -4.42 6.92
C ALA A 52 -1.43 -4.96 5.90
N ILE A 53 -0.13 -4.96 6.21
CA ILE A 53 0.92 -5.58 5.37
C ILE A 53 0.74 -7.10 5.37
N ASP A 54 0.64 -7.74 6.54
CA ASP A 54 0.43 -9.19 6.67
C ASP A 54 -0.82 -9.63 5.90
N PHE A 55 -1.91 -8.88 6.02
CA PHE A 55 -3.12 -9.12 5.25
C PHE A 55 -2.87 -8.99 3.75
N ALA A 56 -2.25 -7.90 3.30
CA ALA A 56 -2.00 -7.67 1.87
C ALA A 56 -1.08 -8.74 1.25
N GLU A 57 -0.05 -9.17 1.98
CA GLU A 57 0.86 -10.24 1.56
C GLU A 57 0.20 -11.62 1.55
N SER A 58 -0.85 -11.82 2.36
CA SER A 58 -1.62 -13.07 2.38
C SER A 58 -2.56 -13.24 1.17
N ILE A 59 -2.79 -12.18 0.38
CA ILE A 59 -3.67 -12.23 -0.78
C ILE A 59 -2.90 -12.82 -1.96
N GLU A 60 -3.28 -14.04 -2.35
CA GLU A 60 -2.85 -14.66 -3.60
C GLU A 60 -3.59 -14.02 -4.78
N ALA A 61 -2.85 -13.58 -5.80
CA ALA A 61 -3.44 -12.98 -6.99
C ALA A 61 -3.98 -14.07 -7.94
N ASP A 62 -5.25 -13.97 -8.33
CA ASP A 62 -5.84 -14.86 -9.33
C ASP A 62 -5.64 -14.30 -10.75
N PRO A 63 -5.03 -15.05 -11.69
CA PRO A 63 -4.87 -14.61 -13.08
C PRO A 63 -6.20 -14.26 -13.79
N ARG A 64 -7.35 -14.74 -13.30
CA ARG A 64 -8.69 -14.41 -13.82
C ARG A 64 -9.09 -12.97 -13.55
N ASP A 65 -8.68 -12.40 -12.42
CA ASP A 65 -9.18 -11.12 -11.92
C ASP A 65 -8.85 -9.95 -12.87
N MET A 66 -7.76 -10.04 -13.63
CA MET A 66 -7.38 -9.00 -14.59
C MET A 66 -8.39 -8.82 -15.74
N PHE A 67 -9.27 -9.81 -15.97
CA PHE A 67 -10.29 -9.77 -17.02
C PHE A 67 -11.67 -9.32 -16.52
N ASP A 68 -11.98 -9.56 -15.25
CA ASP A 68 -13.35 -9.46 -14.70
C ASP A 68 -13.87 -8.02 -14.59
N HIS A 69 -12.98 -7.03 -14.55
CA HIS A 69 -13.33 -5.62 -14.39
C HIS A 69 -12.91 -4.74 -15.57
N ALA A 70 -12.35 -5.34 -16.63
CA ALA A 70 -11.93 -4.62 -17.83
C ALA A 70 -13.13 -4.10 -18.64
N TYR A 71 -14.25 -4.82 -18.61
CA TYR A 71 -15.48 -4.48 -19.33
C TYR A 71 -16.70 -4.80 -18.48
N ALA A 72 -17.80 -4.06 -18.68
CA ALA A 72 -19.08 -4.38 -18.04
C ALA A 72 -19.61 -5.78 -18.46
N GLU A 73 -19.37 -6.15 -19.72
CA GLU A 73 -19.60 -7.49 -20.24
C GLU A 73 -18.34 -7.95 -20.98
N LEU A 74 -17.83 -9.14 -20.65
CA LEU A 74 -16.57 -9.63 -21.21
C LEU A 74 -16.71 -9.97 -22.70
N PRO A 75 -16.04 -9.23 -23.61
CA PRO A 75 -16.14 -9.47 -25.04
C PRO A 75 -15.63 -10.86 -25.43
N PRO A 76 -16.16 -11.48 -26.50
CA PRO A 76 -15.77 -12.85 -26.91
C PRO A 76 -14.26 -13.06 -27.11
N GLU A 77 -13.57 -12.07 -27.68
CA GLU A 77 -12.14 -12.07 -27.96
C GLU A 77 -11.30 -12.01 -26.68
N VAL A 78 -11.74 -11.23 -25.69
CA VAL A 78 -11.07 -11.12 -24.39
C VAL A 78 -11.31 -12.39 -23.57
N ARG A 79 -12.51 -12.97 -23.66
CA ARG A 79 -12.82 -14.27 -23.06
C ARG A 79 -11.91 -15.37 -23.59
N ARG A 80 -11.65 -15.40 -24.91
CA ARG A 80 -10.71 -16.35 -25.51
C ARG A 80 -9.29 -16.17 -24.95
N GLN A 81 -8.81 -14.93 -24.82
CA GLN A 81 -7.48 -14.64 -24.25
C GLN A 81 -7.38 -15.10 -22.79
N ARG A 82 -8.42 -14.86 -21.98
CA ARG A 82 -8.51 -15.37 -20.61
C ARG A 82 -8.39 -16.89 -20.59
N ASP A 83 -9.22 -17.57 -21.38
CA ASP A 83 -9.25 -19.03 -21.39
C ASP A 83 -7.90 -19.62 -21.86
N GLU A 84 -7.23 -18.98 -22.82
CA GLU A 84 -5.86 -19.32 -23.24
C GLU A 84 -4.83 -19.15 -22.12
N LEU A 85 -4.87 -18.04 -21.37
CA LEU A 85 -3.97 -17.81 -20.22
C LEU A 85 -4.17 -18.87 -19.14
N LEU A 86 -5.42 -19.14 -18.75
CA LEU A 86 -5.72 -20.11 -17.70
C LEU A 86 -5.28 -21.52 -18.09
N GLY A 87 -5.47 -21.92 -19.35
CA GLY A 87 -4.95 -23.19 -19.85
C GLY A 87 -3.41 -23.27 -19.76
N ALA A 88 -2.71 -22.18 -20.06
CA ALA A 88 -1.25 -22.13 -19.95
C ALA A 88 -0.76 -22.19 -18.49
N VAL A 89 -1.49 -21.56 -17.56
CA VAL A 89 -1.24 -21.65 -16.11
C VAL A 89 -1.45 -23.07 -15.60
N GLU A 90 -2.53 -23.75 -16.02
CA GLU A 90 -2.78 -25.14 -15.67
C GLU A 90 -1.70 -26.09 -16.22
N GLU A 91 -1.19 -25.84 -17.42
CA GLU A 91 -0.16 -26.68 -18.06
C GLU A 91 1.23 -26.48 -17.45
N HIS A 92 1.61 -25.24 -17.14
CA HIS A 92 2.99 -24.88 -16.77
C HIS A 92 3.18 -24.53 -15.30
N GLY A 93 2.10 -24.35 -14.54
CA GLY A 93 2.11 -23.82 -13.18
C GLY A 93 2.25 -22.29 -13.16
N GLU A 94 1.75 -21.66 -12.11
CA GLU A 94 1.77 -20.19 -11.94
C GLU A 94 3.21 -19.65 -11.86
N ASP A 95 4.10 -20.39 -11.19
CA ASP A 95 5.51 -20.02 -11.02
C ASP A 95 6.25 -19.81 -12.34
N ALA A 96 5.83 -20.48 -13.42
CA ALA A 96 6.43 -20.36 -14.74
C ALA A 96 6.27 -18.97 -15.38
N PHE A 97 5.33 -18.16 -14.87
CA PHE A 97 5.02 -16.81 -15.35
C PHE A 97 5.58 -15.71 -14.45
N LEU A 98 6.22 -16.07 -13.34
CA LEU A 98 6.89 -15.12 -12.45
C LEU A 98 8.23 -14.70 -13.07
N ARG A 99 8.54 -13.39 -13.00
CA ARG A 99 9.85 -12.88 -13.43
C ARG A 99 10.87 -13.17 -12.32
N GLU A 100 12.03 -13.72 -12.67
CA GLU A 100 13.15 -13.81 -11.73
C GLU A 100 13.51 -12.38 -11.26
N GLU A 101 13.51 -12.17 -9.94
CA GLU A 101 13.86 -10.90 -9.28
C GLU A 101 15.38 -10.70 -9.17
#